data_AF-A0A920M6L7-F1
#
_entry.id   AF-A0A920M6L7-F1
#
_cell.length_a   1.000
_cell.length_b   1.000
_cell.length_c   1.000
_cell.angle_alpha   90.00
_cell.angle_beta   90.00
_cell.angle_gamma   90.00
#
_symmetry.space_group_name_H-M   'P 1'
#
loop_
_entity.id
_entity.type
_entity.pdbx_description
1 polymer ?
#
loop_
_entity_poly.entity_id
_entity_poly.type
_entity_poly.pdbx_seq_one_letter_code
_entity_poly.pdbx_strand_id
1 'polypeptide(L)'
;MDCGVPFFQSNEGCPGYNLIPEWNDLVYQDKWEEAFERLMKTNNFPEVTGRVCPAVCEGAFVLGITESQCIKNLEFAIADKGIESGWLKENKPEKRSGKSVAIVGSGPAGLSAAQQLNSVGHSVKFMKELIDLVVS
;
A
#
# COMPACT_ATOMS: atom_id res chain seq x y z
N MET A 1 -14.14 5.98 14.90
CA MET A 1 -14.82 6.62 13.75
C MET A 1 -15.46 5.52 12.91
N ASP A 2 -16.60 5.00 13.33
CA ASP A 2 -17.33 3.94 12.62
C ASP A 2 -18.48 4.54 11.80
N CYS A 3 -18.19 4.91 10.57
CA CYS A 3 -19.22 5.12 9.57
C CYS A 3 -19.64 3.74 9.03
N GLY A 4 -20.88 3.31 9.31
CA GLY A 4 -21.39 2.00 8.89
C GLY A 4 -21.27 1.71 7.39
N VAL A 5 -21.09 2.73 6.55
CA VAL A 5 -20.63 2.62 5.16
C VAL A 5 -19.48 3.61 4.93
N PRO A 6 -18.22 3.14 4.83
CA PRO A 6 -17.07 4.02 4.67
C PRO A 6 -16.87 4.45 3.21
N PHE A 7 -17.51 5.54 2.81
CA PHE A 7 -17.38 6.10 1.45
C PHE A 7 -15.93 6.39 1.03
N PHE A 8 -15.06 6.73 1.99
CA PHE A 8 -13.64 6.95 1.73
C PHE A 8 -12.85 5.65 1.43
N GLN A 9 -13.39 4.45 1.74
CA GLN A 9 -12.83 3.16 1.28
C GLN A 9 -13.40 2.71 -0.06
N SER A 10 -14.34 3.46 -0.63
CA SER A 10 -14.94 3.12 -1.92
C SER A 10 -14.09 3.62 -3.09
N ASN A 11 -14.51 3.27 -4.30
CA ASN A 11 -13.89 3.70 -5.55
C ASN A 11 -13.84 5.23 -5.70
N GLU A 12 -14.70 5.96 -4.99
CA GLU A 12 -14.77 7.43 -4.97
C GLU A 12 -13.82 8.07 -3.94
N GLY A 13 -13.26 7.27 -3.02
CA GLY A 13 -12.41 7.73 -1.93
C GLY A 13 -10.96 7.34 -2.09
N CYS A 14 -10.64 6.05 -1.95
CA CYS A 14 -9.27 5.55 -2.01
C CYS A 14 -9.12 4.54 -3.16
N PRO A 15 -8.36 4.86 -4.23
CA PRO A 15 -8.13 3.93 -5.33
C PRO A 15 -7.46 2.62 -4.92
N GLY A 16 -6.70 2.63 -3.82
CA GLY A 16 -6.05 1.45 -3.24
C GLY A 16 -6.92 0.67 -2.26
N TYR A 17 -8.17 1.09 -2.03
CA TYR A 17 -9.08 0.47 -1.05
C TYR A 17 -8.45 0.33 0.34
N ASN A 18 -7.68 1.34 0.77
CA ASN A 18 -6.98 1.32 2.05
C ASN A 18 -7.94 1.21 3.24
N LEU A 19 -7.53 0.45 4.24
CA LEU A 19 -8.34 0.16 5.43
C LEU A 19 -8.22 1.25 6.49
N ILE A 20 -8.53 2.48 6.07
CA ILE A 20 -8.30 3.74 6.82
C ILE A 20 -8.79 3.69 8.28
N PRO A 21 -10.06 3.41 8.59
CA PRO A 21 -10.59 3.38 9.95
C PRO A 21 -9.89 2.37 10.83
N GLU A 22 -9.44 1.24 10.27
CA GLU A 22 -8.80 0.19 11.05
C GLU A 22 -7.41 0.62 11.52
N TRP A 23 -6.54 1.08 10.60
CA TRP A 23 -5.22 1.54 11.03
C TRP A 23 -5.28 2.86 11.80
N ASN A 24 -6.29 3.70 11.58
CA ASN A 24 -6.50 4.93 12.35
C ASN A 24 -6.90 4.61 13.80
N ASP A 25 -7.82 3.66 13.99
CA ASP A 25 -8.21 3.19 15.33
C ASP A 25 -7.03 2.51 16.05
N LEU A 26 -6.20 1.74 15.34
CA LEU A 26 -4.98 1.15 15.90
C LEU A 26 -3.98 2.22 16.35
N VAL A 27 -3.78 3.29 15.58
CA VAL A 27 -2.94 4.42 16.02
C VAL A 27 -3.56 5.13 17.23
N TYR A 28 -4.88 5.34 17.24
CA TYR A 28 -5.57 5.93 18.39
C TYR A 28 -5.39 5.12 19.69
N GLN A 29 -5.26 3.79 19.57
CA GLN A 29 -4.98 2.87 20.68
C GLN A 29 -3.47 2.70 20.97
N ASP A 30 -2.60 3.53 20.38
CA ASP A 30 -1.13 3.42 20.46
C ASP A 30 -0.55 2.09 19.94
N LYS A 31 -1.28 1.35 19.12
CA LYS A 31 -0.86 0.10 18.48
C LYS A 31 -0.23 0.34 17.12
N TRP A 32 0.89 1.05 17.12
CA TRP A 32 1.56 1.51 15.89
C TRP A 32 2.08 0.39 14.98
N GLU A 33 2.59 -0.71 15.55
CA GLU A 33 3.08 -1.84 14.76
C GLU A 33 1.93 -2.55 14.04
N GLU A 34 0.83 -2.81 14.73
CA GLU A 34 -0.39 -3.38 14.14
C GLU A 34 -0.98 -2.46 13.07
N ALA A 35 -0.96 -1.14 13.30
CA ALA A 35 -1.41 -0.15 12.32
C ALA A 35 -0.56 -0.22 11.03
N PHE A 36 0.76 -0.34 11.17
CA PHE A 36 1.68 -0.50 10.04
C PHE A 36 1.43 -1.81 9.29
N GLU A 37 1.28 -2.94 9.98
CA GLU A 37 0.92 -4.22 9.36
C GLU A 37 -0.41 -4.12 8.61
N ARG A 38 -1.38 -3.40 9.18
CA ARG A 38 -2.70 -3.24 8.55
C ARG A 38 -2.62 -2.37 7.31
N LEU A 39 -1.82 -1.31 7.32
CA LEU A 39 -1.57 -0.42 6.18
C LEU A 39 -0.87 -1.17 5.03
N MET A 40 0.15 -1.98 5.35
CA MET A 40 0.91 -2.77 4.37
C MET A 40 0.09 -3.87 3.68
N LYS A 41 -1.08 -4.25 4.21
CA LYS A 41 -1.96 -5.25 3.58
C LYS A 41 -2.59 -4.76 2.28
N THR A 42 -2.89 -3.46 2.17
CA THR A 42 -3.57 -2.89 1.00
C THR A 42 -2.65 -2.04 0.13
N ASN A 43 -1.61 -1.46 0.72
CA ASN A 43 -0.68 -0.60 0.00
C ASN A 43 0.73 -1.20 -0.02
N ASN A 44 1.29 -1.35 -1.21
CA ASN A 44 2.64 -1.85 -1.41
C ASN A 44 3.72 -0.85 -0.98
N PHE A 45 3.47 0.45 -1.13
CA PHE A 45 4.45 1.53 -0.91
C PHE A 45 3.83 2.72 -0.15
N PRO A 46 3.35 2.51 1.10
CA PRO A 46 2.74 3.57 1.90
C PRO A 46 3.66 4.77 2.16
N GLU A 47 4.97 4.55 2.19
CA GLU A 47 6.00 5.59 2.33
C GLU A 47 6.06 6.54 1.14
N VAL A 48 5.66 6.07 -0.05
CA VAL A 48 5.58 6.89 -1.26
C VAL A 48 4.23 7.57 -1.34
N THR A 49 3.14 6.79 -1.22
CA THR A 49 1.77 7.33 -1.32
C THR A 49 1.49 8.36 -0.23
N GLY A 50 1.93 8.14 1.01
CA GLY A 50 1.79 9.12 2.09
C GLY A 50 2.42 10.48 1.77
N ARG A 51 3.42 10.54 0.88
CA ARG A 51 4.06 11.79 0.46
C ARG A 51 3.38 12.40 -0.76
N VAL A 52 3.11 11.60 -1.79
CA VAL A 52 2.70 12.10 -3.12
C VAL A 52 1.19 12.08 -3.37
N CYS A 53 0.42 11.33 -2.58
CA CYS A 53 -1.02 11.19 -2.78
C CYS A 53 -1.72 12.57 -2.72
N PRO A 54 -2.67 12.86 -3.62
CA PRO A 54 -3.50 14.06 -3.55
C PRO A 54 -4.59 13.98 -2.47
N ALA A 55 -4.66 12.89 -1.69
CA ALA A 55 -5.59 12.70 -0.58
C ALA A 55 -7.08 12.83 -0.95
N VAL A 56 -7.47 12.27 -2.09
CA VAL A 56 -8.89 12.23 -2.55
C VAL A 56 -9.84 11.61 -1.51
N CYS A 57 -9.33 10.69 -0.67
CA CYS A 57 -10.08 10.05 0.40
C CYS A 57 -10.50 11.02 1.52
N GLU A 58 -9.75 12.09 1.76
CA GLU A 58 -10.09 13.13 2.75
C GLU A 58 -11.30 13.95 2.28
N GLY A 59 -11.40 14.19 0.98
CA GLY A 59 -12.57 14.86 0.37
C GLY A 59 -13.84 14.00 0.36
N ALA A 60 -13.69 12.66 0.29
CA ALA A 60 -14.79 11.71 0.38
C ALA A 60 -15.23 11.41 1.83
N PHE A 61 -14.58 12.02 2.83
CA PHE A 61 -14.90 11.80 4.23
C PHE A 61 -16.20 12.49 4.62
N VAL A 62 -17.15 11.74 5.19
CA VAL A 62 -18.49 12.26 5.54
C VAL A 62 -18.42 13.43 6.53
N LEU A 63 -17.44 13.43 7.44
CA LEU A 63 -17.21 14.53 8.38
C LEU A 63 -16.21 15.58 7.86
N GLY A 64 -15.73 15.47 6.62
CA GLY A 64 -14.73 16.39 6.05
C GLY A 64 -15.21 17.86 5.98
N ILE A 65 -16.51 18.09 6.17
CA ILE A 65 -17.13 19.42 6.26
C ILE A 65 -16.93 20.04 7.66
N THR A 66 -16.85 19.23 8.71
CA THR A 66 -16.82 19.68 10.12
C THR A 66 -15.48 19.42 10.80
N GLU A 67 -14.73 18.39 10.37
CA GLU A 67 -13.47 17.98 10.95
C GLU A 67 -12.43 17.74 9.84
N SER A 68 -11.25 18.32 10.00
CA SER A 68 -10.13 18.00 9.11
C SER A 68 -9.53 16.65 9.52
N GLN A 69 -9.53 15.70 8.59
CA GLN A 69 -8.87 14.41 8.77
C GLN A 69 -7.55 14.42 8.01
N CYS A 70 -6.45 14.32 8.74
CA CYS A 70 -5.09 14.23 8.20
C CYS A 70 -4.74 12.79 7.81
N ILE A 71 -5.57 12.11 7.01
CA ILE A 71 -5.43 10.69 6.64
C ILE A 71 -4.08 10.46 5.96
N LYS A 72 -3.73 11.30 4.98
CA LYS A 72 -2.47 11.18 4.25
C LYS A 72 -1.26 11.36 5.18
N ASN A 73 -1.30 12.35 6.07
CA ASN A 73 -0.19 12.60 6.99
C ASN A 73 -0.06 11.47 8.02
N LEU A 74 -1.16 10.86 8.41
CA LEU A 74 -1.16 9.71 9.30
C LEU A 74 -0.61 8.47 8.59
N GLU A 75 -1.00 8.21 7.33
CA GLU A 75 -0.38 7.16 6.49
C GLU A 75 1.13 7.35 6.39
N PHE A 76 1.57 8.59 6.12
CA PHE A 76 2.98 8.94 6.11
C PHE A 76 3.68 8.65 7.45
N ALA A 77 3.09 9.10 8.57
CA ALA A 77 3.68 8.90 9.90
C ALA A 77 3.77 7.42 10.29
N ILE A 78 2.76 6.62 9.98
CA ILE A 78 2.76 5.17 10.22
C ILE A 78 3.88 4.50 9.41
N ALA A 79 4.00 4.86 8.12
CA ALA A 79 5.00 4.29 7.23
C ALA A 79 6.43 4.64 7.69
N ASP A 80 6.70 5.91 8.00
CA ASP A 80 8.01 6.38 8.45
C ASP A 80 8.41 5.69 9.76
N LYS A 81 7.50 5.66 10.75
CA LYS A 81 7.74 4.99 12.03
C LYS A 81 8.01 3.49 11.85
N GLY A 82 7.29 2.82 10.94
CA GLY A 82 7.52 1.41 10.65
C GLY A 82 8.86 1.11 10.00
N ILE A 83 9.35 2.01 9.15
CA ILE A 83 10.70 1.90 8.56
C ILE A 83 11.77 2.18 9.61
N GLU A 84 11.65 3.28 10.37
CA GLU A 84 12.62 3.65 11.42
C GLU A 84 12.72 2.61 12.54
N SER A 85 11.59 1.98 12.89
CA SER A 85 11.53 0.95 13.93
C SER A 85 11.91 -0.45 13.41
N GLY A 86 12.16 -0.61 12.11
CA GLY A 86 12.55 -1.88 11.50
C GLY A 86 11.41 -2.91 11.42
N TRP A 87 10.15 -2.48 11.42
CA TRP A 87 8.99 -3.37 11.26
C TRP A 87 8.82 -3.89 9.84
N LEU A 88 9.37 -3.17 8.85
CA LEU A 88 9.37 -3.60 7.46
C LEU A 88 10.26 -4.84 7.29
N LYS A 89 9.63 -6.00 7.11
CA LYS A 89 10.30 -7.29 6.90
C LYS A 89 10.20 -7.75 5.46
N GLU A 90 11.24 -8.42 4.98
CA GLU A 90 11.24 -9.04 3.66
C GLU A 90 10.20 -10.17 3.59
N ASN A 91 9.21 -10.04 2.70
CA ASN A 91 8.25 -11.10 2.45
C ASN A 91 8.81 -12.09 1.40
N LYS A 92 9.67 -13.01 1.85
CA LYS A 92 10.21 -14.08 1.00
C LYS A 92 9.22 -15.26 0.93
N PRO A 93 8.88 -15.76 -0.27
CA PRO A 93 8.00 -16.92 -0.38
C PRO A 93 8.68 -18.18 0.17
N GLU A 94 7.97 -18.95 0.99
CA GLU A 94 8.47 -20.23 1.53
C GLU A 94 8.74 -21.26 0.42
N LYS A 95 7.91 -21.25 -0.63
CA LYS A 95 8.02 -22.15 -1.78
C LYS A 95 7.93 -21.36 -3.08
N ARG A 96 8.82 -21.68 -4.01
CA ARG A 96 8.73 -21.16 -5.38
C ARG A 96 7.71 -21.98 -6.16
N SER A 97 6.84 -21.27 -6.89
CA SER A 97 5.84 -21.85 -7.77
C SER A 97 6.40 -22.50 -9.03
N GLY A 98 7.68 -22.27 -9.34
CA GLY A 98 8.33 -22.70 -10.59
C GLY A 98 7.95 -21.85 -11.82
N LYS A 99 7.04 -20.87 -11.68
CA LYS A 99 6.67 -19.96 -12.77
C LYS A 99 7.55 -18.73 -12.79
N SER A 100 7.96 -18.32 -14.00
CA SER A 100 8.71 -17.09 -14.24
C SER A 100 7.83 -16.06 -14.94
N VAL A 101 7.86 -14.82 -14.44
CA VAL A 101 7.09 -13.69 -14.97
C VAL A 101 8.05 -12.56 -15.33
N ALA A 102 7.90 -12.01 -16.52
CA ALA A 102 8.65 -10.85 -16.96
C ALA A 102 7.75 -9.60 -16.92
N ILE A 103 8.23 -8.53 -16.29
CA ILE A 103 7.53 -7.25 -16.16
C ILE A 103 8.28 -6.21 -16.97
N VAL A 104 7.60 -5.60 -17.95
CA VAL A 104 8.16 -4.53 -18.76
C VAL A 104 7.92 -3.20 -18.04
N GLY A 105 9.01 -2.53 -17.66
CA GLY A 105 8.99 -1.25 -16.94
C GLY A 105 9.05 -1.39 -15.41
N SER A 106 9.86 -0.53 -14.78
CA SER A 106 10.13 -0.50 -13.34
C SER A 106 9.43 0.66 -12.62
N GLY A 107 8.30 1.13 -13.15
CA GLY A 107 7.47 2.15 -12.50
C GLY A 107 6.66 1.58 -11.32
N PRO A 108 5.84 2.41 -10.64
CA PRO A 108 5.05 1.98 -9.48
C PRO A 108 4.17 0.76 -9.76
N ALA A 109 3.50 0.72 -10.92
CA ALA A 109 2.68 -0.42 -11.32
C ALA A 109 3.51 -1.72 -11.45
N GLY A 110 4.69 -1.63 -12.07
CA GLY A 110 5.58 -2.78 -12.25
C GLY A 110 6.16 -3.27 -10.93
N LEU A 111 6.57 -2.36 -10.05
CA LEU A 111 7.09 -2.69 -8.73
C LEU A 111 6.02 -3.32 -7.82
N SER A 112 4.80 -2.76 -7.81
CA SER A 112 3.68 -3.35 -7.05
C SER A 112 3.34 -4.74 -7.56
N ALA A 113 3.24 -4.91 -8.88
CA ALA A 113 3.01 -6.23 -9.48
C ALA A 113 4.13 -7.21 -9.14
N ALA A 114 5.39 -6.79 -9.20
CA ALA A 114 6.52 -7.63 -8.85
C ALA A 114 6.48 -8.09 -7.38
N GLN A 115 6.18 -7.19 -6.45
CA GLN A 115 6.09 -7.52 -5.03
C GLN A 115 4.98 -8.55 -4.78
N GLN A 116 3.79 -8.35 -5.35
CA GLN A 116 2.65 -9.26 -5.18
C GLN A 116 2.90 -10.63 -5.84
N LEU A 117 3.51 -10.67 -7.03
CA LEU A 117 3.84 -11.93 -7.71
C LEU A 117 4.96 -12.69 -6.99
N ASN A 118 5.96 -11.97 -6.46
CA ASN A 118 7.04 -12.59 -5.70
C ASN A 118 6.55 -13.14 -4.36
N SER A 119 5.62 -12.47 -3.67
CA SER A 119 5.09 -12.95 -2.38
C SER A 119 4.33 -14.28 -2.51
N VAL A 120 3.66 -14.52 -3.64
CA VAL A 120 2.99 -15.80 -3.96
C VAL A 120 3.94 -16.85 -4.57
N GLY A 121 5.24 -16.57 -4.64
CA GLY A 121 6.27 -17.53 -5.05
C GLY A 121 6.59 -17.56 -6.54
N HIS A 122 6.17 -16.59 -7.35
CA HIS A 122 6.65 -16.46 -8.72
C HIS A 122 8.06 -15.86 -8.77
N SER A 123 8.84 -16.23 -9.80
CA SER A 123 10.13 -15.62 -10.08
C SER A 123 9.91 -14.44 -11.02
N VAL A 124 10.19 -13.22 -10.57
CA VAL A 124 9.92 -12.00 -11.34
C VAL A 124 11.22 -11.42 -11.89
N LYS A 125 11.23 -11.04 -13.17
CA LYS A 125 12.33 -10.32 -13.81
C LYS A 125 11.81 -9.04 -14.46
N PHE A 126 12.50 -7.92 -14.23
CA PHE A 126 12.22 -6.68 -14.94
C PHE A 126 12.92 -6.67 -16.29
N MET A 127 12.24 -6.08 -17.28
CA MET A 127 12.80 -5.79 -18.61
C MET A 127 12.57 -4.32 -18.94
N LYS A 128 13.48 -3.75 -19.72
CA LYS A 128 13.37 -2.35 -20.13
C LYS A 128 12.39 -2.20 -21.29
N GLU A 129 12.46 -3.12 -22.25
CA GLU A 129 11.68 -3.05 -23.48
C GLU A 129 11.06 -4.40 -23.83
N LEU A 130 9.98 -4.38 -24.63
CA LEU A 130 9.33 -5.60 -25.09
C LEU A 130 10.26 -6.48 -25.95
N ILE A 131 11.26 -5.88 -26.58
CA ILE A 131 12.21 -6.60 -27.44
C ILE A 131 13.09 -7.56 -26.63
N ASP A 132 13.32 -7.26 -25.35
CA ASP A 132 14.09 -8.11 -24.43
C ASP A 132 13.44 -9.49 -24.21
N LEU A 133 12.12 -9.58 -24.44
CA LEU A 133 11.30 -10.80 -24.30
C LEU A 133 11.48 -11.77 -25.47
N VAL A 134 11.91 -11.27 -26.64
CA VAL A 134 12.08 -12.05 -27.87
C VAL A 134 13.50 -12.64 -27.96
N VAL A 135 14.45 -12.09 -27.19
CA VAL A 135 15.89 -12.44 -27.27
C VAL A 135 16.36 -13.27 -26.05
N SER A 136 15.50 -13.49 -25.05
CA SER A 136 15.82 -14.23 -23.80
C SER A 136 15.28 -15.65 -23.79
#